data_AF-N6TS36-F1
#
_entry.id   AF-N6TS36-F1
#
_cell.length_a   1.000
_cell.length_b   1.000
_cell.length_c   1.000
_cell.angle_alpha   90.00
_cell.angle_beta   90.00
_cell.angle_gamma   90.00
#
_symmetry.space_group_name_H-M   'P 1'
#
loop_
_entity.id
_entity.type
_entity.pdbx_description
1 polymer ?
#
loop_
_entity_poly.entity_id
_entity_poly.type
_entity_poly.pdbx_seq_one_letter_code
_entity_poly.pdbx_strand_id
1 'polypeptide(L)'
;MSLSVESEWTNYTIPELKDKSNNQQYQDNMLPFPYEIRNVDANLNMQLMKDFSGERTGFVEVGPKKWVFPSGYTKAAQSIYNFKLRSDDVFVATFPRSGTTWTQEMVWLLCNNLDFQTAAKVPLNDRFKFLE
;
A
#
# COMPACT_ATOMS: atom_id res chain seq x y z
N MET A 1 -44.03 19.53 0.31
CA MET A 1 -42.82 20.35 0.57
C MET A 1 -41.63 19.49 0.17
N SER A 2 -41.15 19.67 -1.06
CA SER A 2 -40.04 18.88 -1.64
C SER A 2 -38.74 19.57 -1.29
N LEU A 3 -37.83 18.88 -0.60
CA LEU A 3 -36.47 19.34 -0.39
C LEU A 3 -35.57 18.65 -1.42
N SER A 4 -35.20 19.40 -2.45
CA SER A 4 -34.17 19.04 -3.41
C SER A 4 -32.81 19.33 -2.76
N VAL A 5 -32.04 18.29 -2.42
CA VAL A 5 -30.64 18.45 -2.03
C VAL A 5 -29.82 18.14 -3.27
N GLU A 6 -29.42 19.17 -4.00
CA GLU A 6 -28.46 19.04 -5.09
C GLU A 6 -27.08 18.77 -4.48
N SER A 7 -26.56 17.55 -4.68
CA SER A 7 -25.23 17.15 -4.22
C SER A 7 -24.17 17.71 -5.17
N GLU A 8 -23.37 18.68 -4.70
CA GLU A 8 -22.26 19.32 -5.43
C GLU A 8 -21.10 18.37 -5.82
N TRP A 9 -21.26 17.06 -5.65
CA TRP A 9 -20.23 16.03 -5.85
C TRP A 9 -20.30 15.33 -7.22
N THR A 10 -21.31 15.60 -8.05
CA THR A 10 -21.55 14.83 -9.28
C THR A 10 -20.72 15.27 -10.50
N ASN A 11 -19.89 16.32 -10.37
CA ASN A 11 -19.14 16.89 -11.51
C ASN A 11 -17.61 16.70 -11.44
N TYR A 12 -17.08 15.91 -10.49
CA TYR A 12 -15.64 15.68 -10.43
C TYR A 12 -15.19 14.65 -11.47
N THR A 13 -14.64 15.13 -12.58
CA THR A 13 -14.03 14.29 -13.62
C THR A 13 -12.57 14.03 -13.24
N ILE A 14 -12.18 12.75 -13.11
CA ILE A 14 -10.80 12.36 -12.81
C ILE A 14 -9.87 12.86 -13.92
N PRO A 15 -8.83 13.67 -13.63
CA PRO A 15 -7.86 14.08 -14.63
C PRO A 15 -7.11 12.87 -15.19
N GLU A 16 -7.17 12.65 -16.50
CA GLU A 16 -6.35 11.64 -17.18
C GLU A 16 -4.86 11.86 -16.89
N LEU A 17 -4.15 10.77 -16.57
CA LEU A 17 -2.70 10.73 -16.38
C LEU A 17 -1.96 11.04 -17.69
N LYS A 18 -1.82 12.33 -18.03
CA LYS A 18 -1.00 12.82 -19.14
C LYS A 18 0.09 13.75 -18.63
N ASP A 19 1.09 13.18 -17.96
CA ASP A 19 2.38 13.85 -17.88
C ASP A 19 3.53 12.84 -17.85
N LYS A 20 4.17 12.66 -19.01
CA LYS A 20 5.40 11.87 -19.17
C LYS A 20 6.67 12.72 -19.05
N SER A 21 6.57 14.03 -18.82
CA SER A 21 7.73 14.93 -18.67
C SER A 21 8.33 14.95 -17.25
N ASN A 22 7.64 14.30 -16.31
CA ASN A 22 7.82 14.49 -14.88
C ASN A 22 8.85 13.51 -14.24
N ASN A 23 9.33 12.51 -14.97
CA ASN A 23 10.19 11.45 -14.42
C ASN A 23 11.59 11.92 -13.96
N GLN A 24 12.16 12.94 -14.59
CA GLN A 24 13.49 13.46 -14.21
C GLN A 24 13.41 14.26 -12.90
N GLN A 25 12.43 15.15 -12.78
CA GLN A 25 12.19 15.98 -11.59
C GLN A 25 11.82 15.14 -10.34
N TYR A 26 11.23 13.96 -10.53
CA TYR A 26 10.97 13.01 -9.43
C TYR A 26 12.25 12.41 -8.85
N GLN A 27 13.25 12.11 -9.68
CA GLN A 27 14.53 11.57 -9.19
C GLN A 27 15.32 12.62 -8.41
N ASP A 28 15.22 13.88 -8.82
CA ASP A 28 15.99 15.00 -8.23
C ASP A 28 15.53 15.40 -6.81
N ASN A 29 14.34 14.98 -6.36
CA ASN A 29 13.76 15.36 -5.07
C ASN A 29 13.52 14.19 -4.10
N MET A 30 14.11 13.01 -4.33
CA MET A 30 13.95 11.89 -3.41
C MET A 30 14.69 12.15 -2.09
N LEU A 31 13.96 12.03 -0.98
CA LEU A 31 14.56 12.03 0.35
C LEU A 31 15.32 10.72 0.58
N PRO A 32 16.53 10.74 1.14
CA PRO A 32 17.23 9.51 1.50
C PRO A 32 16.42 8.72 2.53
N PHE A 33 16.35 7.39 2.37
CA PHE A 33 15.70 6.53 3.35
C PHE A 33 16.44 6.63 4.69
N PRO A 34 15.77 7.05 5.78
CA PRO A 34 16.48 7.46 6.99
C PRO A 34 16.83 6.29 7.91
N TYR A 35 16.42 5.06 7.58
CA TYR A 35 16.58 3.90 8.45
C TYR A 35 17.60 2.92 7.89
N GLU A 36 18.43 2.40 8.80
CA GLU A 36 19.33 1.32 8.46
C GLU A 36 18.58 0.01 8.29
N ILE A 37 18.98 -0.78 7.30
CA ILE A 37 18.46 -2.13 7.03
C ILE A 37 19.62 -3.10 7.25
N ARG A 38 19.43 -4.08 8.13
CA ARG A 38 20.44 -5.10 8.47
C ARG A 38 19.85 -6.48 8.28
N ASN A 39 20.69 -7.46 7.94
CA ASN A 39 20.25 -8.85 8.00
C ASN A 39 19.90 -9.23 9.45
N VAL A 40 18.85 -10.02 9.60
CA VAL A 40 18.50 -10.65 10.88
C VAL A 40 19.64 -11.58 11.32
N ASP A 41 19.82 -11.76 12.63
CA ASP A 41 20.75 -12.75 13.20
C ASP A 41 20.58 -14.14 12.53
N ALA A 42 21.68 -14.84 12.30
CA ALA A 42 21.68 -16.08 11.53
C ALA A 42 20.78 -17.17 12.13
N ASN A 43 20.75 -17.30 13.46
CA ASN A 43 19.93 -18.31 14.13
C ASN A 43 18.45 -17.94 14.05
N LEU A 44 18.13 -16.66 14.26
CA LEU A 44 16.76 -16.17 14.13
C LEU A 44 16.27 -16.29 12.68
N ASN A 45 17.10 -15.93 11.69
CA ASN A 45 16.75 -16.07 10.28
C ASN A 45 16.51 -17.54 9.91
N MET A 46 17.30 -18.48 10.43
CA MET A 46 17.07 -19.92 10.22
C MET A 46 15.72 -20.37 10.78
N GLN A 47 15.35 -19.90 11.98
CA GLN A 47 14.05 -20.17 12.57
C GLN A 47 12.92 -19.56 11.76
N LEU A 48 13.02 -18.30 11.35
CA LEU A 48 12.03 -17.62 10.51
C LEU A 48 11.84 -18.33 9.17
N MET A 49 12.91 -18.75 8.51
CA MET A 49 12.84 -19.48 7.25
C MET A 49 12.16 -20.86 7.39
N LYS A 50 12.26 -21.49 8.56
CA LYS A 50 11.55 -22.72 8.88
C LYS A 50 10.05 -22.47 9.10
N ASP A 51 9.71 -21.40 9.81
CA ASP A 51 8.31 -21.09 10.16
C ASP A 51 7.54 -20.48 8.98
N PHE A 52 8.19 -19.66 8.16
CA PHE A 52 7.62 -18.96 7.02
C PHE A 52 8.05 -19.60 5.70
N SER A 53 7.49 -20.77 5.40
CA SER A 53 7.83 -21.58 4.21
C SER A 53 7.47 -20.94 2.85
N GLY A 54 6.94 -19.71 2.82
CA GLY A 54 6.73 -18.92 1.60
C GLY A 54 7.95 -18.06 1.21
N GLU A 55 8.78 -17.69 2.19
CA GLU A 55 9.96 -16.85 1.96
C GLU A 55 11.12 -17.69 1.40
N ARG A 56 11.95 -17.10 0.54
CA ARG A 56 13.07 -17.78 -0.14
C ARG A 56 14.40 -17.06 0.03
N THR A 57 14.37 -15.80 0.47
CA THR A 57 15.48 -14.86 0.43
C THR A 57 15.97 -14.45 1.81
N GLY A 58 15.24 -14.81 2.87
CA GLY A 58 15.57 -14.43 4.25
C GLY A 58 14.89 -13.15 4.70
N PHE A 59 15.27 -12.67 5.89
CA PHE A 59 14.65 -11.53 6.57
C PHE A 59 15.68 -10.46 6.96
N VAL A 60 15.20 -9.22 7.06
CA VAL A 60 15.97 -8.04 7.47
C VAL A 60 15.29 -7.32 8.64
N GLU A 61 16.08 -6.67 9.49
CA GLU A 61 15.64 -5.72 10.51
C GLU A 61 15.77 -4.29 9.99
N VAL A 62 14.75 -3.46 10.22
CA VAL A 62 14.69 -2.08 9.74
C VAL A 62 14.54 -1.11 10.91
N GLY A 63 15.46 -0.15 10.98
CA GLY A 63 15.45 0.96 11.93
C GLY A 63 15.69 0.55 13.39
N PRO A 64 15.67 1.52 14.32
CA PRO A 64 16.06 1.29 15.72
C PRO A 64 15.09 0.37 16.49
N LYS A 65 13.85 0.23 16.00
CA LYS A 65 12.83 -0.68 16.57
C LYS A 65 12.93 -2.11 16.05
N LYS A 66 13.84 -2.38 15.09
CA LYS A 66 14.08 -3.70 14.50
C LYS A 66 12.82 -4.33 13.91
N TRP A 67 12.11 -3.58 13.08
CA TRP A 67 10.97 -4.14 12.35
C TRP A 67 11.47 -5.21 11.37
N VAL A 68 10.87 -6.40 11.42
CA VAL A 68 11.28 -7.54 10.59
C VAL A 68 10.49 -7.58 9.30
N PHE A 69 11.19 -7.63 8.17
CA PHE A 69 10.61 -7.73 6.83
C PHE A 69 11.28 -8.85 6.03
N PRO A 70 10.60 -9.42 5.02
CA PRO A 70 11.26 -10.16 3.94
C PRO A 70 12.42 -9.35 3.35
N SER A 71 13.53 -10.00 3.00
CA SER A 71 14.71 -9.29 2.48
C SER A 71 14.42 -8.52 1.18
N GLY A 72 13.41 -8.96 0.42
CA GLY A 72 12.89 -8.28 -0.76
C GLY A 72 12.49 -6.82 -0.52
N TYR A 73 12.05 -6.47 0.69
CA TYR A 73 11.70 -5.10 1.09
C TYR A 73 12.81 -4.10 0.79
N THR A 74 14.08 -4.52 0.96
CA THR A 74 15.26 -3.68 0.76
C THR A 74 15.26 -3.00 -0.62
N LYS A 75 14.70 -3.65 -1.64
CA LYS A 75 14.62 -3.12 -3.00
C LYS A 75 13.55 -2.02 -3.16
N ALA A 76 12.53 -2.02 -2.30
CA ALA A 76 11.38 -1.13 -2.38
C ALA A 76 11.39 -0.03 -1.31
N ALA A 77 12.13 -0.19 -0.21
CA ALA A 77 12.10 0.70 0.95
C ALA A 77 12.23 2.20 0.60
N GLN A 78 13.23 2.55 -0.22
CA GLN A 78 13.47 3.92 -0.68
C GLN A 78 12.28 4.47 -1.48
N SER A 79 11.73 3.66 -2.39
CA SER A 79 10.61 4.03 -3.26
C SER A 79 9.30 4.19 -2.48
N ILE A 80 9.05 3.30 -1.51
CA ILE A 80 7.89 3.37 -0.63
C ILE A 80 7.97 4.60 0.28
N TYR A 81 9.14 4.89 0.83
CA TYR A 81 9.34 6.09 1.67
C TYR A 81 9.08 7.40 0.91
N ASN A 82 9.38 7.42 -0.39
CA ASN A 82 9.13 8.56 -1.28
C ASN A 82 7.85 8.38 -2.12
N PHE A 83 6.95 7.47 -1.74
CA PHE A 83 5.74 7.21 -2.51
C PHE A 83 4.89 8.48 -2.61
N LYS A 84 4.56 8.88 -3.86
CA LYS A 84 3.79 10.10 -4.12
C LYS A 84 2.32 9.86 -3.80
N LEU A 85 1.88 10.45 -2.69
CA LEU A 85 0.49 10.44 -2.28
C LEU A 85 -0.36 11.41 -3.12
N ARG A 86 -1.63 11.05 -3.26
CA ARG A 86 -2.70 11.89 -3.79
C ARG A 86 -3.69 12.21 -2.68
N SER A 87 -4.43 13.30 -2.84
CA SER A 87 -5.40 13.74 -1.84
C SER A 87 -6.59 12.79 -1.68
N ASP A 88 -6.84 11.96 -2.67
CA ASP A 88 -7.94 10.98 -2.73
C ASP A 88 -7.47 9.53 -2.45
N ASP A 89 -6.19 9.31 -2.13
CA ASP A 89 -5.71 7.99 -1.78
C ASP A 89 -6.30 7.52 -0.44
N VAL A 90 -6.76 6.27 -0.39
CA VAL A 90 -7.27 5.61 0.81
C VAL A 90 -6.40 4.41 1.16
N PHE A 91 -5.82 4.43 2.36
CA PHE A 91 -4.97 3.34 2.85
C PHE A 91 -5.70 2.51 3.90
N VAL A 92 -5.62 1.19 3.75
CA VAL A 92 -5.99 0.24 4.81
C VAL A 92 -4.70 -0.37 5.35
N ALA A 93 -4.26 0.11 6.51
CA ALA A 93 -2.99 -0.29 7.14
C ALA A 93 -3.27 -1.04 8.45
N THR A 94 -2.73 -2.25 8.56
CA THR A 94 -2.94 -3.14 9.71
C THR A 94 -1.73 -4.03 9.93
N PHE A 95 -1.52 -4.51 11.16
CA PHE A 95 -0.67 -5.68 11.35
C PHE A 95 -1.29 -6.92 10.66
N PRO A 96 -0.50 -7.82 10.03
CA PRO A 96 -1.05 -8.96 9.30
C PRO A 96 -2.05 -9.76 10.11
N ARG A 97 -3.09 -10.27 9.43
CA ARG A 97 -4.18 -11.09 10.01
C ARG A 97 -5.11 -10.36 10.99
N SER A 98 -5.14 -9.03 10.98
CA SER A 98 -6.00 -8.20 11.86
C SER A 98 -7.29 -7.71 11.20
N GLY A 99 -7.82 -8.40 10.18
CA GLY A 99 -9.08 -8.04 9.50
C GLY A 99 -8.95 -7.11 8.29
N THR A 100 -7.76 -7.05 7.67
CA THR A 100 -7.46 -6.19 6.50
C THR A 100 -8.42 -6.42 5.34
N THR A 101 -8.68 -7.68 4.97
CA THR A 101 -9.56 -8.04 3.85
C THR A 101 -10.99 -7.53 4.03
N TRP A 102 -11.56 -7.70 5.23
CA TRP A 102 -12.91 -7.20 5.53
C TRP A 102 -12.96 -5.68 5.48
N THR A 103 -11.93 -5.02 6.03
CA THR A 103 -11.84 -3.57 6.02
C THR A 103 -11.70 -3.03 4.60
N GLN A 104 -10.86 -3.64 3.76
CA GLN A 104 -10.72 -3.28 2.35
C GLN A 104 -12.05 -3.40 1.61
N GLU A 105 -12.82 -4.48 1.83
CA GLU A 105 -14.11 -4.66 1.17
C GLU A 105 -15.14 -3.61 1.58
N MET A 106 -15.26 -3.35 2.88
CA MET A 106 -16.17 -2.32 3.40
C MET A 106 -15.80 -0.93 2.88
N VAL A 107 -14.52 -0.57 2.95
CA VAL A 107 -14.03 0.72 2.45
C VAL A 107 -14.28 0.85 0.95
N TRP A 108 -14.01 -0.20 0.16
CA TRP A 108 -14.25 -0.17 -1.28
C TRP A 108 -15.71 0.13 -1.60
N LEU A 109 -16.64 -0.59 -0.97
CA LEU A 109 -18.07 -0.41 -1.18
C LEU A 109 -18.54 0.99 -0.78
N LEU A 110 -18.08 1.49 0.37
CA LEU A 110 -18.42 2.85 0.82
C LEU A 110 -17.93 3.93 -0.15
N CYS A 111 -16.71 3.79 -0.67
CA CYS A 111 -16.15 4.72 -1.66
C CYS A 111 -16.78 4.58 -3.05
N ASN A 112 -17.48 3.49 -3.34
CA ASN A 112 -18.09 3.19 -4.64
C ASN A 112 -19.63 3.06 -4.57
N ASN A 113 -20.27 3.87 -3.71
CA ASN A 113 -21.74 3.98 -3.63
C ASN A 113 -22.47 2.64 -3.41
N LEU A 114 -21.85 1.72 -2.66
CA LEU A 114 -22.36 0.37 -2.40
C LEU A 114 -22.58 -0.45 -3.69
N ASP A 115 -21.70 -0.33 -4.69
CA ASP A 115 -21.72 -1.16 -5.90
C ASP A 115 -21.30 -2.61 -5.63
N PHE A 116 -22.23 -3.41 -5.12
CA PHE A 116 -22.02 -4.83 -4.86
C PHE A 116 -21.79 -5.65 -6.13
N GLN A 117 -22.28 -5.20 -7.30
CA GLN A 117 -22.14 -5.96 -8.54
C GLN A 117 -20.70 -5.96 -9.03
N THR A 118 -20.05 -4.79 -9.02
CA THR A 118 -18.65 -4.68 -9.40
C THR A 118 -17.74 -5.32 -8.35
N ALA A 119 -18.03 -5.13 -7.06
CA ALA A 119 -17.28 -5.75 -5.97
C ALA A 119 -17.22 -7.29 -6.07
N ALA A 120 -18.33 -7.92 -6.49
CA ALA A 120 -18.41 -9.37 -6.69
C ALA A 120 -17.73 -9.87 -7.98
N LYS A 121 -17.60 -9.02 -9.01
CA LYS A 121 -16.99 -9.38 -10.30
C LYS A 121 -15.49 -9.16 -10.33
N VAL A 122 -15.00 -8.10 -9.67
CA VAL A 122 -13.59 -7.69 -9.73
C VAL A 122 -12.85 -8.18 -8.48
N PRO A 123 -11.77 -8.95 -8.63
CA PRO A 123 -10.97 -9.44 -7.50
C PRO A 123 -10.48 -8.31 -6.60
N LEU A 124 -10.38 -8.58 -5.29
CA LEU A 124 -9.96 -7.58 -4.31
C LEU A 124 -8.55 -7.03 -4.61
N ASN A 125 -7.62 -7.86 -5.07
CA ASN A 125 -6.25 -7.45 -5.44
C ASN A 125 -6.19 -6.51 -6.66
N ASP A 126 -7.25 -6.51 -7.49
CA ASP A 126 -7.35 -5.57 -8.60
C ASP A 126 -7.90 -4.22 -8.14
N ARG A 127 -8.76 -4.25 -7.12
CA ARG A 127 -9.39 -3.08 -6.48
C ARG A 127 -8.48 -2.38 -5.47
N PHE A 128 -7.65 -3.13 -4.74
CA PHE A 128 -6.69 -2.65 -3.76
C PHE A 128 -5.29 -3.12 -4.11
N LYS A 129 -4.37 -2.18 -4.33
CA LYS A 129 -2.96 -2.50 -4.57
C LYS A 129 -2.25 -2.72 -3.23
N PHE A 130 -1.54 -3.84 -3.15
CA PHE A 130 -0.72 -4.20 -2.00
C PHE A 130 0.62 -3.47 -2.11
N LEU A 131 0.98 -2.70 -1.09
CA LEU A 131 2.15 -1.82 -1.12
C LEU A 131 3.44 -2.54 -0.73
N GLU A 132 3.39 -3.41 0.30
CA GLU A 132 4.56 -4.07 0.90
C GLU A 132 4.25 -5.48 1.36
#